data_AF-A0A9X3S1K8-F1
#
_entry.id   AF-A0A9X3S1K8-F1
#
_cell.length_a   1.000
_cell.length_b   1.000
_cell.length_c   1.000
_cell.angle_alpha   90.00
_cell.angle_beta   90.00
_cell.angle_gamma   90.00
#
_symmetry.space_group_name_H-M   'P 1'
#
loop_
_entity.id
_entity.type
_entity.pdbx_description
1 polymer ?
#
loop_
_entity_poly.entity_id
_entity_poly.type
_entity_poly.pdbx_seq_one_letter_code
_entity_poly.pdbx_strand_id
1 'polypeptide(L)'
;MFRRLLSEERGQVATEFMGMLWLLLLAAVAVWQIMLIAWSADQAANAARVATRVQARSGNAEKAAHWAVSSGLRDGMKVDVSGDKATVSVRIPIIFPGLGDDKLRIGRSATLPS
;
A
#
# COMPACT_ATOMS: atom_id res chain seq x y z
N MET A 1 -16.21 -51.17 -22.36
CA MET A 1 -15.23 -50.16 -22.85
C MET A 1 -15.71 -48.72 -22.61
N PHE A 2 -16.44 -48.40 -21.52
CA PHE A 2 -17.01 -47.06 -21.28
C PHE A 2 -16.43 -46.31 -20.06
N ARG A 3 -15.52 -46.93 -19.30
CA ARG A 3 -14.97 -46.36 -18.05
C ARG A 3 -13.84 -45.34 -18.24
N ARG A 4 -13.26 -45.20 -19.44
CA ARG A 4 -12.11 -44.30 -19.68
C ARG A 4 -12.51 -42.85 -19.98
N LEU A 5 -13.57 -42.63 -20.76
CA LEU A 5 -14.01 -41.30 -21.19
C LEU A 5 -14.46 -40.40 -20.03
N LEU A 6 -15.24 -40.93 -19.08
CA LEU A 6 -15.69 -40.17 -17.91
C LEU A 6 -14.56 -39.80 -16.93
N SER A 7 -13.43 -40.52 -16.97
CA SER A 7 -12.26 -40.23 -16.15
C SER A 7 -11.36 -39.18 -16.80
N GLU A 8 -11.28 -39.17 -18.14
CA GLU A 8 -10.54 -38.18 -18.93
C GLU A 8 -11.21 -36.80 -18.88
N GLU A 9 -12.55 -36.74 -19.00
CA GLU A 9 -13.31 -35.48 -18.90
C GLU A 9 -13.19 -34.82 -17.51
N ARG A 10 -13.19 -35.61 -16.42
CA ARG A 10 -12.98 -35.08 -15.05
C ARG A 10 -11.56 -34.55 -14.83
N GLY A 11 -10.56 -35.20 -15.44
CA GLY A 11 -9.17 -34.75 -15.39
C GLY A 11 -8.96 -33.44 -16.15
N GLN A 12 -9.59 -33.31 -17.33
CA GLN A 12 -9.52 -32.10 -18.14
C GLN A 12 -10.14 -30.88 -17.45
N VAL A 13 -11.34 -31.05 -16.87
CA VAL A 13 -12.02 -29.97 -16.13
C VAL A 13 -11.20 -29.54 -14.90
N ALA A 14 -10.57 -30.49 -14.19
CA ALA A 14 -9.69 -30.16 -13.07
C ALA A 14 -8.44 -29.37 -13.50
N THR A 15 -7.86 -29.68 -14.65
CA THR A 15 -6.71 -28.93 -15.19
C THR A 15 -7.08 -27.53 -15.68
N GLU A 16 -8.23 -27.35 -16.33
CA GLU A 16 -8.72 -26.04 -16.76
C GLU A 16 -9.03 -25.15 -15.55
N PHE A 17 -9.67 -25.71 -14.52
CA PHE A 17 -9.93 -25.00 -13.27
C PHE A 17 -8.63 -24.59 -12.56
N MET A 18 -7.61 -25.44 -12.56
CA MET A 18 -6.30 -25.10 -11.98
C MET A 18 -5.69 -23.87 -12.67
N GLY A 19 -5.76 -23.79 -13.99
CA GLY A 19 -5.32 -22.60 -14.74
C GLY A 19 -6.08 -21.34 -14.36
N MET A 20 -7.42 -21.43 -14.27
CA MET A 20 -8.27 -20.31 -13.84
C MET A 20 -7.97 -19.89 -12.40
N LEU A 21 -7.80 -20.86 -11.50
CA LEU A 21 -7.48 -20.62 -10.09
C LEU A 21 -6.17 -19.85 -9.96
N TRP A 22 -5.13 -20.23 -10.69
CA TRP A 22 -3.86 -19.49 -10.69
C TRP A 22 -4.02 -18.06 -11.20
N LEU A 23 -4.77 -17.84 -12.28
CA LEU A 23 -5.05 -16.49 -12.79
C LEU A 23 -5.84 -15.65 -11.77
N LEU A 24 -6.81 -16.23 -11.10
CA LEU A 24 -7.59 -15.55 -10.05
C LEU A 24 -6.72 -15.20 -8.84
N LEU A 25 -5.80 -16.08 -8.44
CA LEU A 25 -4.85 -15.79 -7.35
C LEU A 25 -3.92 -14.63 -7.72
N LEU A 26 -3.39 -14.62 -8.95
CA LEU A 26 -2.57 -13.50 -9.43
C LEU A 26 -3.36 -12.19 -9.48
N ALA A 27 -4.60 -12.24 -9.96
CA ALA A 27 -5.50 -11.08 -9.95
C ALA A 27 -5.77 -10.58 -8.53
N ALA A 28 -6.03 -11.49 -7.58
CA ALA A 28 -6.25 -11.14 -6.17
C ALA A 28 -5.02 -10.48 -5.54
N VAL A 29 -3.82 -10.98 -5.82
CA VAL A 29 -2.56 -10.37 -5.37
C VAL A 29 -2.38 -8.97 -5.99
N ALA A 30 -2.72 -8.79 -7.27
CA ALA A 30 -2.63 -7.49 -7.92
C ALA A 30 -3.60 -6.47 -7.30
N VAL A 31 -4.84 -6.88 -7.05
CA VAL A 31 -5.84 -6.05 -6.34
C VAL A 31 -5.35 -5.69 -4.94
N TRP A 32 -4.82 -6.66 -4.19
CA TRP A 32 -4.25 -6.40 -2.87
C TRP A 32 -3.10 -5.39 -2.92
N GLN A 33 -2.21 -5.50 -3.90
CA GLN A 33 -1.11 -4.56 -4.07
C GLN A 33 -1.61 -3.13 -4.36
N ILE A 34 -2.68 -2.98 -5.16
CA ILE A 34 -3.33 -1.68 -5.40
C ILE A 34 -3.91 -1.12 -4.10
N MET A 35 -4.56 -1.96 -3.29
CA MET A 35 -5.09 -1.55 -1.99
C MET A 35 -3.99 -1.05 -1.05
N LEU A 36 -2.83 -1.71 -1.02
CA LEU A 36 -1.67 -1.26 -0.22
C LEU A 36 -1.15 0.11 -0.66
N ILE A 37 -1.13 0.39 -1.97
CA ILE A 37 -0.75 1.70 -2.52
C ILE A 37 -1.73 2.77 -2.03
N ALA A 38 -3.04 2.52 -2.17
CA ALA A 38 -4.08 3.45 -1.76
C ALA A 38 -4.04 3.71 -0.25
N TRP A 39 -3.90 2.67 0.56
CA TRP A 39 -3.78 2.76 2.01
C TRP A 39 -2.55 3.59 2.44
N SER A 40 -1.40 3.37 1.80
CA SER A 40 -0.17 4.14 2.08
C SER A 40 -0.35 5.61 1.72
N ALA A 41 -1.03 5.90 0.61
CA ALA A 41 -1.36 7.26 0.20
C ALA A 41 -2.25 7.98 1.22
N ASP A 42 -3.28 7.29 1.74
CA ASP A 42 -4.19 7.86 2.73
C ASP A 42 -3.49 8.14 4.06
N GLN A 43 -2.64 7.20 4.52
CA GLN A 43 -1.81 7.37 5.71
C GLN A 43 -0.88 8.59 5.60
N ALA A 44 -0.19 8.74 4.46
CA ALA A 44 0.66 9.90 4.21
C ALA A 44 -0.14 11.22 4.19
N ALA A 45 -1.33 11.23 3.58
CA ALA A 45 -2.19 12.41 3.55
C ALA A 45 -2.69 12.78 4.96
N ASN A 46 -3.11 11.79 5.75
CA ASN A 46 -3.51 12.00 7.14
C ASN A 46 -2.36 12.56 7.98
N ALA A 47 -1.17 11.95 7.87
CA ALA A 47 0.02 12.40 8.58
C ALA A 47 0.43 13.83 8.19
N ALA A 48 0.38 14.19 6.91
CA ALA A 48 0.65 15.55 6.46
C ALA A 48 -0.33 16.55 7.10
N ARG A 49 -1.63 16.25 7.09
CA ARG A 49 -2.65 17.11 7.75
C ARG A 49 -2.41 17.26 9.25
N VAL A 50 -2.03 16.17 9.93
CA VAL A 50 -1.72 16.21 11.37
C VAL A 50 -0.46 17.04 11.63
N ALA A 51 0.60 16.85 10.84
CA ALA A 51 1.82 17.64 10.93
C ALA A 51 1.54 19.13 10.77
N THR A 52 0.81 19.54 9.73
CA THR A 52 0.52 20.96 9.50
C THR A 52 -0.26 21.58 10.67
N ARG A 53 -1.24 20.87 11.24
CA ARG A 53 -2.01 21.36 12.40
C ARG A 53 -1.15 21.54 13.64
N VAL A 54 -0.17 20.66 13.85
CA VAL A 54 0.77 20.77 14.97
C VAL A 54 1.79 21.87 14.71
N GLN A 55 2.27 22.01 13.47
CA GLN A 55 3.17 23.09 13.06
C GLN A 55 2.54 24.48 13.31
N ALA A 56 1.27 24.66 12.98
CA ALA A 56 0.55 25.92 13.20
C ALA A 56 0.41 26.32 14.67
N ARG A 57 0.63 25.37 15.59
CA ARG A 57 0.66 25.61 17.05
C ARG A 57 2.09 25.62 17.59
N SER A 58 3.09 25.78 16.72
CA SER A 58 4.51 25.73 17.05
C SER A 58 4.94 24.43 17.76
N GLY A 59 4.25 23.32 17.49
CA GLY A 59 4.58 22.01 18.04
C GLY A 59 5.53 21.20 17.14
N ASN A 60 5.95 20.02 17.60
CA ASN A 60 6.80 19.12 16.83
C ASN A 60 5.99 18.36 15.76
N ALA A 61 5.94 18.92 14.55
CA ALA A 61 5.19 18.39 13.42
C ALA A 61 5.69 17.02 12.92
N GLU A 62 7.00 16.80 12.91
CA GLU A 62 7.62 15.52 12.52
C GLU A 62 7.16 14.39 13.44
N LYS A 63 7.30 14.58 14.77
CA LYS A 63 6.83 13.62 15.76
C LYS A 63 5.34 13.33 15.57
N ALA A 64 4.52 14.37 15.37
CA ALA A 64 3.09 14.20 15.18
C ALA A 64 2.74 13.39 13.93
N ALA A 65 3.41 13.62 12.80
CA ALA A 65 3.25 12.80 11.60
C ALA A 65 3.62 11.33 11.87
N HIS A 66 4.72 11.05 12.58
CA HIS A 66 5.13 9.67 12.87
C HIS A 66 4.10 8.91 13.73
N TRP A 67 3.46 9.60 14.67
CA TRP A 67 2.37 9.01 15.46
C TRP A 67 1.08 8.84 14.67
N ALA A 68 0.87 9.62 13.61
CA ALA A 68 -0.33 9.58 12.78
C ALA A 68 -0.34 8.45 11.73
N VAL A 69 0.78 7.73 11.55
CA VAL A 69 0.86 6.54 10.69
C VAL A 69 0.98 5.25 11.51
N SER A 70 0.63 4.13 10.86
CA SER A 70 0.81 2.78 11.40
C SER A 70 2.29 2.45 11.55
N SER A 71 2.62 1.58 12.52
CA SER A 71 4.00 1.21 12.83
C SER A 71 4.78 0.71 11.61
N GLY A 72 4.16 -0.10 10.76
CA GLY A 72 4.78 -0.64 9.54
C GLY A 72 5.15 0.41 8.48
N LEU A 73 4.58 1.62 8.51
CA LEU A 73 4.92 2.71 7.59
C LEU A 73 5.86 3.75 8.20
N ARG A 74 6.19 3.65 9.50
CA ARG A 74 7.08 4.60 10.18
C ARG A 74 8.51 4.46 9.72
N ASP A 75 8.93 3.24 9.44
CA ASP A 75 10.30 2.99 9.01
C ASP A 75 10.56 3.58 7.62
N GLY A 76 11.67 4.30 7.50
CA GLY A 76 11.99 5.10 6.32
C GLY A 76 11.00 6.21 6.00
N MET A 77 10.03 6.53 6.85
CA MET A 77 9.16 7.69 6.63
C MET A 77 9.98 8.98 6.59
N LYS A 78 9.62 9.91 5.70
CA LYS A 78 10.22 11.25 5.61
C LYS A 78 9.15 12.30 5.82
N VAL A 79 9.46 13.29 6.66
CA VAL A 79 8.60 14.45 6.89
C VAL A 79 9.39 15.69 6.51
N ASP A 80 8.80 16.51 5.65
CA ASP A 80 9.32 17.81 5.26
C ASP A 80 8.27 18.87 5.60
N VAL A 81 8.68 19.90 6.34
CA VAL A 81 7.78 20.97 6.78
C VAL A 81 8.40 22.30 6.38
N SER A 82 7.63 23.10 5.64
CA SER A 82 8.05 24.40 5.14
C SER A 82 6.89 25.39 5.25
N GLY A 83 7.03 26.35 6.16
CA GLY A 83 5.96 27.29 6.51
C GLY A 83 4.67 26.56 6.90
N ASP A 84 3.59 26.87 6.18
CA ASP A 84 2.24 26.31 6.42
C ASP A 84 1.98 25.01 5.64
N LYS A 85 3.01 24.44 5.02
CA LYS A 85 2.91 23.20 4.24
C LYS A 85 3.73 22.09 4.89
N ALA A 86 3.11 20.93 5.06
CA ALA A 86 3.81 19.69 5.44
C ALA A 86 3.66 18.66 4.33
N THR A 87 4.76 17.96 4.02
CA THR A 87 4.82 16.84 3.07
C THR A 87 5.32 15.60 3.79
N VAL A 88 4.54 14.52 3.73
CA VAL A 88 4.90 13.22 4.33
C VAL A 88 5.06 12.20 3.22
N SER A 89 6.16 11.46 3.26
CA SER A 89 6.45 10.37 2.32
C SER A 89 6.70 9.05 3.04
N VAL A 90 6.01 8.00 2.62
CA VAL A 90 6.13 6.63 3.17
C VAL A 90 6.52 5.65 2.08
N ARG A 91 7.11 4.51 2.47
CA ARG A 91 7.36 3.38 1.56
C ARG A 91 6.08 2.61 1.33
N ILE A 92 5.87 2.15 0.10
CA ILE A 92 4.73 1.31 -0.26
C ILE A 92 5.12 -0.14 0.06
N PRO A 93 4.36 -0.86 0.91
CA PRO A 93 4.64 -2.27 1.18
C PRO A 93 4.48 -3.10 -0.11
N ILE A 94 5.46 -3.95 -0.40
CA ILE A 94 5.47 -4.83 -1.58
C ILE A 94 5.32 -6.28 -1.14
N ILE A 95 4.40 -7.01 -1.77
CA ILE A 95 4.09 -8.42 -1.44
C ILE A 95 5.08 -9.39 -2.10
N PHE A 96 5.66 -9.00 -3.23
CA PHE A 96 6.49 -9.89 -4.04
C PHE A 96 7.90 -10.06 -3.44
N PRO A 97 8.32 -11.30 -3.13
CA PRO A 97 9.65 -11.56 -2.58
C PRO A 97 10.72 -11.20 -3.62
N GLY A 98 11.75 -10.47 -3.19
CA GLY A 98 12.87 -10.03 -4.04
C GLY A 98 12.67 -8.68 -4.75
N LEU A 99 11.47 -8.09 -4.69
CA LEU A 99 11.26 -6.69 -5.07
C LEU A 99 11.42 -5.81 -3.82
N GLY A 100 12.48 -5.01 -3.78
CA GLY A 100 12.71 -4.08 -2.67
C GLY A 100 11.68 -2.94 -2.64
N ASP A 101 11.13 -2.65 -1.46
CA ASP A 101 10.23 -1.52 -1.22
C ASP A 101 10.99 -0.16 -1.13
N ASP A 102 12.31 -0.20 -0.97
CA ASP A 102 13.19 0.96 -0.80
C ASP A 102 12.97 2.08 -1.83
N LYS A 103 12.64 1.69 -3.07
CA LYS A 103 12.49 2.61 -4.20
C LYS A 103 11.06 3.09 -4.42
N LEU A 104 10.05 2.41 -3.88
CA LEU A 104 8.64 2.72 -4.11
C LEU A 104 8.09 3.52 -2.93
N ARG A 105 8.01 4.84 -3.12
CA ARG A 105 7.51 5.77 -2.11
C ARG A 105 6.35 6.57 -2.65
N ILE A 106 5.45 6.95 -1.75
CA ILE A 106 4.36 7.87 -2.04
C ILE A 106 4.41 9.05 -1.08
N GLY A 107 4.42 10.25 -1.64
CA GLY A 107 4.41 11.51 -0.91
C GLY A 107 3.05 12.20 -1.01
N ARG A 108 2.56 12.75 0.09
CA ARG A 108 1.36 13.61 0.13
C ARG A 108 1.65 14.86 0.94
N SER A 109 1.07 15.98 0.53
CA SER A 109 1.23 17.26 1.19
C SER A 109 -0.10 17.85 1.64
N ALA A 110 -0.07 18.61 2.73
CA ALA A 110 -1.18 19.40 3.22
C ALA A 110 -0.69 20.82 3.55
N THR A 111 -1.48 21.81 3.13
CA THR A 111 -1.22 23.22 3.40
C THR A 111 -2.38 23.79 4.22
N LEU A 112 -2.09 24.60 5.24
CA LEU A 112 -3.13 25.37 5.91
C LEU A 112 -3.38 26.68 5.13
N PRO A 113 -4.65 27.05 4.91
CA PRO A 113 -4.96 28.38 4.39
C PRO A 113 -4.63 29.43 5.45
N SER A 114 -3.91 30.46 5.02
CA SER A 114 -3.54 31.66 5.78
C SER A 114 -4.75 32.53 6.10
#